data_AF-A0A2G0WBD2-F1
#
_entry.id   AF-A0A2G0WBD2-F1
#
_cell.length_a   1.000
_cell.length_b   1.000
_cell.length_c   1.000
_cell.angle_alpha   90.00
_cell.angle_beta   90.00
_cell.angle_gamma   90.00
#
_symmetry.space_group_name_H-M   'P 1'
#
loop_
_entity.id
_entity.type
_entity.pdbx_description
1 polymer ?
#
loop_
_entity_poly.entity_id
_entity_poly.type
_entity_poly.pdbx_seq_one_letter_code
_entity_poly.pdbx_strand_id
1 'polypeptide(L)' 'MLKNTSDLSINLEENLSRASDLLRCAAATAYESSDQLSGRKRDLAFSVMHLVEMAQALVERSLEGVEAR' A
#
# COMPACT_ATOMS: atom_id res chain seq x y z
N MET A 1 7.51 -1.63 -34.27
CA MET A 1 7.84 -0.87 -33.05
C MET A 1 6.74 -1.02 -32.01
N LEU A 2 6.59 -2.19 -31.38
CA LEU A 2 5.46 -2.52 -30.47
C LEU A 2 5.87 -2.82 -29.02
N LYS A 3 7.13 -2.56 -28.63
CA LYS A 3 7.66 -2.96 -27.30
C LYS A 3 7.22 -2.08 -26.12
N ASN A 4 6.59 -0.94 -26.32
CA ASN A 4 6.51 0.05 -25.23
C ASN A 4 5.32 -0.16 -24.27
N THR A 5 4.18 -0.66 -24.74
CA THR A 5 2.95 -0.68 -23.94
C THR A 5 2.88 -1.84 -22.96
N SER A 6 3.40 -3.02 -23.33
CA SER A 6 3.45 -4.20 -22.46
C SER A 6 4.51 -4.09 -21.36
N ASP A 7 5.65 -3.49 -21.67
CA ASP A 7 6.73 -3.31 -20.69
C ASP A 7 6.33 -2.28 -19.61
N LEU A 8 5.52 -1.27 -19.99
CA LEU A 8 4.97 -0.29 -19.05
C LEU A 8 3.89 -0.89 -18.12
N SER A 9 3.04 -1.79 -18.64
CA SER A 9 2.01 -2.43 -17.81
C SER A 9 2.61 -3.39 -16.79
N ILE A 10 3.58 -4.21 -17.21
CA ILE A 10 4.32 -5.12 -16.31
C ILE A 10 5.06 -4.30 -15.23
N ASN A 11 5.74 -3.23 -15.63
CA ASN A 11 6.45 -2.38 -14.67
C ASN A 11 5.49 -1.70 -13.68
N LEU A 12 4.29 -1.31 -14.12
CA LEU A 12 3.27 -0.72 -13.24
C LEU A 12 2.73 -1.76 -12.25
N GLU A 13 2.38 -2.97 -12.71
CA GLU A 13 1.91 -4.06 -11.87
C GLU A 13 2.94 -4.43 -10.79
N GLU A 14 4.21 -4.61 -11.17
CA GLU A 14 5.31 -4.89 -10.25
C GLU A 14 5.48 -3.76 -9.22
N ASN A 15 5.42 -2.49 -9.63
CA ASN A 15 5.53 -1.35 -8.73
C ASN A 15 4.35 -1.28 -7.75
N LEU A 16 3.13 -1.55 -8.21
CA LEU A 16 1.94 -1.56 -7.37
C LEU A 16 1.97 -2.74 -6.39
N SER A 17 2.38 -3.93 -6.82
CA SER A 17 2.61 -5.07 -5.94
C SER A 17 3.65 -4.75 -4.86
N ARG A 18 4.75 -4.10 -5.25
CA ARG A 18 5.77 -3.68 -4.28
C ARG A 18 5.26 -2.60 -3.32
N ALA A 19 4.43 -1.67 -3.79
CA ALA A 19 3.80 -0.67 -2.93
C ALA A 19 2.85 -1.34 -1.91
N SER A 20 2.09 -2.34 -2.33
CA SER A 20 1.24 -3.16 -1.46
C SER A 20 2.04 -3.82 -0.34
N ASP A 21 3.19 -4.43 -0.66
CA ASP A 21 4.07 -5.03 0.35
C ASP A 21 4.63 -3.98 1.33
N LEU A 22 5.05 -2.81 0.83
CA LEU A 22 5.52 -1.72 1.67
C LEU A 22 4.44 -1.20 2.63
N LEU A 23 3.19 -1.09 2.15
CA LEU A 23 2.06 -0.68 2.96
C LEU A 23 1.73 -1.73 4.04
N ARG A 24 1.81 -3.03 3.73
CA ARG A 24 1.68 -4.10 4.75
C ARG A 24 2.76 -3.98 5.83
N CYS A 25 4.01 -3.72 5.45
CA CYS A 25 5.10 -3.46 6.40
C CYS A 25 4.86 -2.20 7.26
N ALA A 26 4.35 -1.13 6.65
CA ALA A 26 4.00 0.10 7.37
C ALA A 26 2.87 -0.14 8.38
N ALA A 27 1.85 -0.91 8.02
CA ALA A 27 0.76 -1.29 8.92
C ALA A 27 1.28 -2.10 10.12
N ALA A 28 2.12 -3.12 9.88
CA ALA A 28 2.74 -3.90 10.96
C ALA A 28 3.58 -3.02 11.90
N THR A 29 4.38 -2.11 11.33
CA THR A 29 5.19 -1.15 12.11
C THR A 29 4.32 -0.23 12.95
N ALA A 30 3.24 0.32 12.39
CA ALA A 30 2.32 1.19 13.12
C ALA A 30 1.59 0.43 14.24
N TYR A 31 1.18 -0.81 13.97
CA TYR A 31 0.55 -1.68 14.96
C TYR A 31 1.48 -2.01 16.13
N GLU A 32 2.69 -2.50 15.85
CA GLU A 32 3.69 -2.78 16.89
C GLU A 32 4.07 -1.52 17.68
N SER A 33 4.19 -0.37 17.00
CA SER A 33 4.43 0.91 17.66
C SER A 33 3.28 1.29 18.60
N SER A 34 2.03 1.01 18.21
CA SER A 34 0.84 1.37 18.99
C SER A 34 0.74 0.61 20.32
N ASP A 35 1.28 -0.61 20.38
CA ASP A 35 1.25 -1.48 21.57
C ASP A 35 2.05 -0.85 22.72
N GLN A 36 3.19 -0.23 22.41
CA GLN A 36 4.06 0.44 23.38
C GLN A 36 3.65 1.90 23.70
N LEU A 37 2.71 2.47 22.94
CA LEU A 37 2.24 3.85 23.12
C LEU A 37 0.94 3.89 23.93
N SER A 38 0.56 5.05 24.48
CA SER A 38 -0.74 5.24 25.16
C SER A 38 -1.28 6.67 24.97
N GLY A 39 -2.59 6.84 25.22
CA GLY A 39 -3.30 8.10 24.99
C GLY A 39 -3.15 8.62 23.56
N ARG A 40 -2.99 9.95 23.41
CA ARG A 40 -2.92 10.62 22.10
C ARG A 40 -1.89 10.06 21.12
N LYS A 41 -0.77 9.50 21.62
CA LYS A 41 0.26 8.91 20.76
C LYS A 41 -0.21 7.59 20.14
N ARG A 42 -0.97 6.78 20.89
CA ARG A 42 -1.61 5.58 20.38
C ARG A 42 -2.71 5.92 19.37
N ASP A 43 -3.51 6.96 19.67
CA ASP A 43 -4.54 7.44 18.74
C ASP A 43 -3.93 7.89 17.40
N LEU A 44 -2.76 8.55 17.45
CA LEU A 44 -2.01 8.92 16.24
C LEU A 44 -1.49 7.70 15.49
N ALA A 45 -0.96 6.68 16.18
CA ALA A 45 -0.51 5.45 15.54
C ALA A 45 -1.67 4.71 14.84
N PHE A 46 -2.86 4.67 15.45
CA PHE A 46 -4.06 4.14 14.80
C PHE A 46 -4.53 5.00 13.63
N SER A 47 -4.39 6.32 13.71
CA SER A 47 -4.67 7.20 12.56
C SER A 47 -3.75 6.89 11.38
N VAL A 48 -2.46 6.62 11.63
CA VAL A 48 -1.52 6.16 10.59
C VAL A 48 -1.96 4.82 10.02
N MET A 49 -2.35 3.85 10.84
CA MET A 49 -2.84 2.55 10.38
C MET A 49 -4.05 2.72 9.45
N HIS A 50 -5.00 3.58 9.82
CA HIS A 50 -6.16 3.89 8.97
C HIS A 50 -5.76 4.50 7.61
N LEU A 51 -4.81 5.43 7.60
CA LEU A 51 -4.28 6.00 6.36
C LEU A 51 -3.59 4.96 5.48
N VAL A 52 -2.87 4.01 6.08
CA VAL A 52 -2.23 2.90 5.37
C VAL A 52 -3.27 1.97 4.76
N GLU A 53 -4.34 1.62 5.49
CA GLU A 53 -5.45 0.81 4.98
C GLU A 53 -6.16 1.49 3.79
N MET A 54 -6.37 2.81 3.86
CA MET A 54 -6.91 3.58 2.75
C MET A 54 -6.00 3.56 1.53
N ALA A 55 -4.69 3.77 1.73
CA ALA A 55 -3.71 3.70 0.65
C ALA A 55 -3.67 2.31 0.01
N GLN A 56 -3.75 1.25 0.83
CA GLN A 56 -3.79 -0.13 0.37
C GLN A 56 -5.00 -0.38 -0.54
N ALA A 57 -6.19 0.11 -0.15
CA ALA A 57 -7.38 -0.03 -0.97
C ALA A 57 -7.27 0.70 -2.32
N LEU A 58 -6.53 1.81 -2.40
CA LEU A 58 -6.27 2.50 -3.67
C LEU A 58 -5.29 1.72 -4.55
N VAL A 59 -4.27 1.10 -3.96
CA VAL A 59 -3.30 0.25 -4.68
C VAL A 59 -4.00 -0.99 -5.24
N GLU A 60 -4.82 -1.67 -4.43
CA GLU A 60 -5.58 -2.85 -4.87
C GLU A 60 -6.49 -2.52 -6.06
N ARG A 61 -7.26 -1.44 -5.98
CA ARG A 61 -8.10 -0.96 -7.09
C ARG A 61 -7.29 -0.61 -8.34
N SER A 62 -6.06 -0.14 -8.16
CA SER A 62 -5.17 0.17 -9.27
C SER A 62 -4.66 -1.10 -9.95
N LEU A 63 -4.36 -2.15 -9.17
CA LEU A 63 -3.98 -3.48 -9.66
C LEU A 63 -5.13 -4.15 -10.43
N GLU A 64 -6.35 -4.14 -9.89
CA GLU A 64 -7.56 -4.63 -10.60
C GLU A 64 -7.71 -3.97 -11.98
N GLY A 65 -7.42 -2.66 -12.07
CA GLY A 65 -7.46 -1.91 -13.33
C GLY A 65 -6.31 -2.18 -14.30
N VAL A 66 -5.23 -2.82 -13.85
CA VAL A 66 -4.12 -3.31 -14.69
C VAL A 66 -4.44 -4.72 -15.21
N GLU A 67 -4.93 -5.62 -14.36
CA GLU A 67 -5.29 -7.00 -14.75
C GLU A 67 -6.46 -7.05 -15.75
N ALA A 68 -7.36 -6.07 -15.72
CA ALA A 68 -8.51 -6.00 -16.61
C ALA A 68 -8.20 -5.46 -18.03
N ARG A 69 -6.94 -5.08 -18.33
CA ARG A 69 -6.51 -4.51 -19.63
C ARG A 69 -5.85 -5.53 -20.53
#